data_AF-A0A0B1S233-F1
#
_entry.id   AF-A0A0B1S233-F1
#
_cell.length_a   1.000
_cell.length_b   1.000
_cell.length_c   1.000
_cell.angle_alpha   90.00
_cell.angle_beta   90.00
_cell.angle_gamma   90.00
#
_symmetry.space_group_name_H-M   'P 1'
#
loop_
_entity.id
_entity.type
_entity.pdbx_description
1 polymer ?
#
loop_
_entity_poly.entity_id
_entity_poly.type
_entity_poly.pdbx_seq_one_letter_code
_entity_poly.pdbx_strand_id
1 'polypeptide(L)'
;LSHLSLKPFKILVYLTYHDVAAHRKQEAKPRPQSTSTKFSCPSEAMTDAEREVFLNYHNEARRRVAKGTEPNKVGTLRPAKNMYKLVSEAK
;
A
#
# COMPACT_ATOMS: atom_id res chain seq x y z
N LEU A 1 50.79 -9.23 23.59
CA LEU A 1 49.46 -9.57 23.04
C LEU A 1 48.66 -8.27 22.88
N SER A 2 49.09 -7.37 21.99
CA SER A 2 48.53 -7.18 20.63
C SER A 2 47.07 -6.69 20.62
N HIS A 3 46.93 -5.36 20.50
CA HIS A 3 45.82 -4.57 19.96
C HIS A 3 44.54 -5.31 19.54
N LEU A 4 43.44 -5.09 20.29
CA LEU A 4 42.10 -5.01 19.69
C LEU A 4 41.67 -3.54 19.61
N SER A 5 42.25 -2.83 18.64
CA SER A 5 41.70 -1.55 18.17
C SER A 5 40.51 -1.85 17.25
N LEU A 6 39.33 -2.10 17.84
CA LEU A 6 38.09 -2.01 17.07
C LEU A 6 37.72 -0.54 16.94
N LYS A 7 37.99 0.00 15.73
CA LYS A 7 37.68 1.38 15.34
C LYS A 7 36.22 1.71 15.68
N PRO A 8 35.93 2.88 16.29
CA PRO A 8 34.59 3.25 16.79
C PRO A 8 33.50 3.21 15.71
N PHE A 9 33.89 3.31 14.44
CA PHE A 9 32.98 3.23 13.30
C PHE A 9 32.28 1.87 13.12
N LYS A 10 32.92 0.74 13.49
CA LYS A 10 32.30 -0.59 13.29
C LYS A 10 31.14 -0.83 14.26
N ILE A 11 31.24 -0.31 15.48
CA ILE A 11 30.19 -0.43 16.51
C ILE A 11 28.96 0.36 16.07
N LEU A 12 29.15 1.57 15.53
CA LEU A 12 28.04 2.40 15.06
C LEU A 12 27.24 1.70 13.94
N VAL A 13 27.93 1.06 12.98
CA VAL A 13 27.28 0.30 11.89
C VAL A 13 26.56 -0.95 12.40
N TYR A 14 27.10 -1.61 13.42
CA TYR A 14 26.47 -2.80 14.01
C TYR A 14 25.20 -2.46 14.78
N LEU A 15 25.22 -1.35 15.54
CA LEU A 15 24.05 -0.84 16.25
C LEU A 15 22.96 -0.38 15.27
N THR A 16 23.31 0.39 14.22
CA THR A 16 22.32 0.80 13.22
C THR A 16 21.73 -0.37 12.43
N TYR A 17 22.49 -1.44 12.18
CA TYR A 17 22.00 -2.65 11.53
C TYR A 17 20.97 -3.40 12.40
N HIS A 18 21.21 -3.47 13.71
CA HIS A 18 20.26 -4.07 14.66
C HIS A 18 18.99 -3.22 14.82
N ASP A 19 19.10 -1.88 14.82
CA ASP A 19 17.94 -0.98 14.91
C ASP A 19 17.05 -1.03 13.66
N VAL A 20 17.65 -1.12 12.46
CA VAL A 20 16.92 -1.29 11.18
C VAL A 20 16.25 -2.66 11.09
N ALA A 21 16.90 -3.72 11.59
CA ALA A 21 16.33 -5.07 11.60
C ALA A 21 15.12 -5.21 12.55
N ALA A 22 15.04 -4.40 13.61
CA ALA A 22 13.94 -4.41 14.57
C ALA A 22 12.60 -3.92 13.97
N HIS A 23 12.61 -3.19 12.86
CA HIS A 23 11.38 -2.75 12.16
C HIS A 23 10.90 -3.71 11.06
N ARG A 24 11.62 -4.80 10.76
CA ARG A 24 11.22 -5.78 9.72
C ARG A 24 10.43 -6.97 10.26
N LYS A 25 9.68 -6.79 11.35
CA LYS A 25 8.68 -7.74 11.81
C LYS A 25 7.34 -7.06 11.99
N GLN A 26 6.58 -6.98 10.91
CA GLN A 26 5.13 -7.06 11.05
C GLN A 26 4.82 -8.52 11.36
N GLU A 27 4.77 -8.84 12.64
CA GLU A 27 4.19 -10.08 13.13
C GLU A 27 2.71 -10.11 12.75
N ALA A 28 2.33 -11.18 12.06
CA ALA A 28 0.97 -11.49 11.68
C ALA A 28 0.13 -11.79 12.95
N LYS A 29 -0.37 -10.75 13.60
CA LYS A 29 -1.56 -10.85 14.44
C LYS A 29 -2.75 -11.03 13.47
N PRO A 30 -3.62 -12.06 13.62
CA PRO A 30 -4.81 -12.15 12.79
C PRO A 30 -5.62 -10.87 13.02
N ARG A 31 -5.64 -10.01 12.00
CA ARG A 31 -6.47 -8.81 12.01
C ARG A 31 -7.90 -9.32 11.96
N PRO A 32 -8.81 -8.87 12.85
CA PRO A 32 -10.21 -9.25 12.75
C PRO A 32 -10.68 -8.92 11.33
N GLN A 33 -10.90 -9.95 10.51
CA GLN A 33 -11.42 -9.79 9.18
C GLN A 33 -12.87 -9.36 9.37
N SER A 34 -13.15 -8.08 9.17
CA SER A 34 -14.52 -7.65 8.97
C SER A 34 -14.97 -8.31 7.67
N THR A 35 -15.74 -9.39 7.78
CA THR A 35 -16.28 -10.18 6.67
C THR A 35 -17.29 -9.34 5.89
N SER A 36 -16.79 -8.39 5.11
CA SER A 36 -17.57 -7.71 4.09
C SER A 36 -17.53 -8.62 2.86
N THR A 37 -18.58 -9.41 2.67
CA THR A 37 -18.78 -10.34 1.53
C THR A 37 -18.72 -9.70 0.14
N LYS A 38 -18.44 -8.39 0.02
CA LYS A 38 -18.33 -7.64 -1.24
C LYS A 38 -17.25 -8.15 -2.19
N PHE A 39 -16.14 -8.69 -1.68
CA PHE A 39 -14.94 -8.93 -2.50
C PHE A 39 -14.67 -10.41 -2.82
N SER A 40 -15.42 -11.35 -2.23
CA SER A 40 -15.38 -12.82 -2.46
C SER A 40 -13.99 -13.39 -2.80
N CYS A 41 -12.94 -12.88 -2.16
CA CYS A 41 -11.55 -13.20 -2.50
C CYS A 41 -10.97 -14.12 -1.42
N PRO A 42 -10.51 -15.34 -1.77
CA PRO A 42 -10.02 -16.31 -0.80
C PRO A 42 -8.61 -15.98 -0.28
N SER A 43 -7.96 -14.93 -0.81
CA SER A 43 -6.60 -14.56 -0.43
C SER A 43 -6.56 -13.74 0.86
N GLU A 44 -5.84 -14.27 1.84
CA GLU A 44 -5.49 -13.63 3.11
C GLU A 44 -4.41 -12.55 2.99
N ALA A 45 -3.76 -12.42 1.81
CA ALA A 45 -2.70 -11.43 1.60
C ALA A 45 -3.20 -9.98 1.64
N MET A 46 -4.51 -9.77 1.51
CA MET A 46 -5.15 -8.46 1.56
C MET A 46 -6.50 -8.60 2.26
N THR A 47 -6.85 -7.63 3.08
CA THR A 47 -8.17 -7.56 3.73
C THR A 47 -9.21 -6.93 2.81
N ASP A 48 -10.50 -7.19 3.07
CA ASP A 48 -11.59 -6.54 2.32
C ASP A 48 -11.57 -5.02 2.45
N ALA A 49 -11.16 -4.50 3.61
CA ALA A 49 -11.02 -3.07 3.83
C ALA A 49 -9.94 -2.46 2.90
N GLU A 50 -8.80 -3.14 2.74
CA GLU A 50 -7.75 -2.70 1.82
C GLU A 50 -8.23 -2.78 0.37
N ARG A 51 -8.92 -3.87 -0.01
CA ARG A 51 -9.55 -4.00 -1.34
C ARG A 51 -10.55 -2.86 -1.62
N GLU A 52 -11.35 -2.49 -0.62
CA GLU A 52 -12.32 -1.39 -0.73
C GLU A 52 -11.63 -0.03 -0.91
N VAL A 53 -10.54 0.23 -0.20
CA VAL A 53 -9.74 1.44 -0.39
C VAL A 53 -9.24 1.55 -1.83
N PHE A 54 -8.66 0.47 -2.39
CA PHE A 54 -8.20 0.49 -3.77
C PHE A 54 -9.34 0.67 -4.76
N LEU A 55 -10.43 -0.08 -4.62
CA LEU A 55 -11.56 -0.01 -5.56
C LEU A 55 -12.20 1.38 -5.54
N ASN A 56 -12.39 1.97 -4.37
CA ASN A 56 -12.99 3.30 -4.22
C ASN A 56 -12.07 4.38 -4.77
N TYR A 57 -10.77 4.32 -4.48
CA TYR A 57 -9.81 5.29 -5.01
C TYR A 57 -9.83 5.36 -6.54
N HIS A 58 -9.81 4.19 -7.21
CA HIS A 58 -9.87 4.12 -8.66
C HIS A 58 -11.20 4.62 -9.21
N ASN A 59 -12.32 4.22 -8.60
CA ASN A 59 -13.64 4.63 -9.07
C ASN A 59 -13.88 6.14 -8.89
N GLU A 60 -13.39 6.75 -7.83
CA GLU A 60 -13.47 8.21 -7.64
C GLU A 60 -12.59 8.98 -8.63
N ALA A 61 -11.37 8.49 -8.91
CA ALA A 61 -10.54 9.06 -9.98
C ALA A 61 -11.21 8.93 -11.34
N ARG A 62 -11.73 7.74 -11.70
CA ARG A 62 -12.48 7.51 -12.95
C ARG A 62 -13.69 8.44 -13.06
N ARG A 63 -14.41 8.67 -11.96
CA ARG A 63 -15.54 9.61 -11.90
C ARG A 63 -15.11 11.05 -12.16
N ARG A 64 -13.99 11.49 -11.59
CA ARG A 64 -13.43 12.84 -11.81
C ARG A 64 -12.95 13.02 -13.25
N VAL A 65 -12.32 12.01 -13.84
CA VAL A 65 -11.97 11.99 -15.27
C VAL A 65 -13.21 12.05 -16.16
N ALA A 66 -14.24 11.26 -15.86
CA ALA A 66 -15.49 11.27 -16.62
C ALA A 66 -16.15 12.66 -16.63
N LYS A 67 -16.10 13.38 -15.51
CA LYS A 67 -16.60 14.76 -15.38
C LYS A 67 -15.67 15.82 -15.98
N GLY A 68 -14.43 15.47 -16.35
CA GLY A 68 -13.41 16.42 -16.80
C GLY A 68 -12.86 17.33 -15.71
N THR A 69 -12.91 16.89 -14.45
CA THR A 69 -12.45 17.64 -13.27
C THR A 69 -11.19 17.06 -12.66
N GLU A 70 -10.60 16.01 -13.27
CA GLU A 70 -9.33 15.45 -12.83
C GLU A 70 -8.19 16.41 -13.18
N PRO A 71 -7.37 16.86 -12.22
CA PRO A 71 -6.22 17.72 -12.52
C PRO A 71 -5.21 17.07 -13.47
N ASN A 72 -4.59 17.87 -14.32
CA ASN A 72 -3.44 17.50 -15.14
C ASN A 72 -2.27 18.46 -14.86
N LYS A 73 -1.08 18.21 -15.42
CA LYS A 73 0.08 19.12 -15.29
C LYS A 73 -0.27 20.58 -15.62
N VAL A 74 -1.16 20.78 -16.60
CA VAL A 74 -1.80 22.07 -16.90
C VAL A 74 -3.29 21.81 -17.10
N GLY A 75 -4.14 22.53 -16.36
CA GLY A 75 -5.60 22.39 -16.44
C GLY A 75 -6.13 21.06 -15.91
N THR A 76 -7.19 20.54 -16.53
CA THR A 76 -7.80 19.25 -16.21
C THR A 76 -7.76 18.29 -17.40
N LEU A 77 -7.89 16.99 -17.13
CA LEU A 77 -8.15 16.00 -18.17
C LEU A 77 -9.52 16.26 -18.81
N ARG A 78 -9.60 16.02 -20.13
CA ARG A 78 -10.85 16.18 -20.87
C ARG A 78 -11.91 15.16 -20.37
N PRO A 79 -13.20 15.53 -20.36
CA PRO A 79 -14.27 14.60 -20.01
C PRO A 79 -14.23 13.32 -20.85
N ALA A 80 -14.46 12.17 -20.22
CA ALA A 80 -14.50 10.87 -20.87
C ALA A 80 -15.94 10.36 -20.98
N LYS A 81 -16.32 9.91 -22.19
CA LYS A 81 -17.57 9.17 -22.41
C LYS A 81 -17.35 7.69 -22.15
N ASN A 82 -18.39 6.98 -21.69
CA ASN A 82 -18.36 5.53 -21.46
C ASN A 82 -17.30 5.07 -20.45
N MET A 83 -17.05 5.86 -19.40
CA MET A 83 -16.13 5.51 -18.31
C MET A 83 -16.84 4.63 -17.28
N TYR A 84 -16.81 3.31 -17.49
CA TYR A 84 -17.52 2.34 -16.64
C TYR A 84 -16.93 2.23 -15.22
N LYS A 85 -17.79 1.92 -14.24
CA LYS A 85 -17.35 1.65 -12.86
C LYS A 85 -16.58 0.33 -12.81
N LEU A 86 -15.47 0.29 -12.08
CA LEU A 86 -14.76 -0.94 -11.79
C LEU A 86 -15.52 -1.73 -10.72
N VAL A 87 -15.50 -3.05 -10.89
CA VAL A 87 -15.91 -4.05 -9.90
C VAL A 87 -14.68 -4.82 -9.46
N SER A 88 -14.67 -5.29 -8.21
CA SER A 88 -13.64 -6.21 -7.75
C SER A 88 -13.93 -7.60 -8.27
N GLU A 89 -12.92 -8.23 -8.86
CA GLU A 89 -12.97 -9.62 -9.28
C GLU A 89 -11.98 -10.43 -8.45
N ALA A 90 -12.46 -11.52 -7.86
CA ALA A 90 -11.59 -12.55 -7.29
C ALA A 90 -11.24 -13.56 -8.38
N LYS A 91 -9.97 -13.97 -8.45
CA LYS A 91 -9.50 -15.03 -9.34
C LYS A 91 -9.35 -16.34 -8.60
#